data_AF-A0A3N5U1W0-F1
#
_entry.id   AF-A0A3N5U1W0-F1
#
_cell.length_a   1.000
_cell.length_b   1.000
_cell.length_c   1.000
_cell.angle_alpha   90.00
_cell.angle_beta   90.00
_cell.angle_gamma   90.00
#
_symmetry.space_group_name_H-M   'P 1'
#
loop_
_entity.id
_entity.type
_entity.pdbx_description
1 polymer ?
#
loop_
_entity_poly.entity_id
_entity_poly.type
_entity_poly.pdbx_seq_one_letter_code
_entity_poly.pdbx_strand_id
1 'polypeptide(L)'
;MAFGTIRGRPVFGLPGNPVSSMVSFEQFVRPSLLKMMGHSRVLRPLVEAILAEDITVERGRRHYIRAVVSQRDDRYVATTTGSQGSGLLRSMVRANGLVVISEDRELVHAGEKVKVQLLERVQGV
;
A
#
# COMPACT_ATOMS: atom_id res chain seq x y z
N MET A 1 -15.94 -0.14 2.57
CA MET A 1 -15.63 0.78 3.70
C MET A 1 -16.86 1.63 3.95
N ALA A 2 -17.18 1.93 5.19
CA ALA A 2 -18.19 2.92 5.56
C ALA A 2 -17.53 4.10 6.28
N PHE A 3 -18.07 5.31 6.10
CA PHE A 3 -17.63 6.51 6.81
C PHE A 3 -18.85 7.36 7.17
N GLY A 4 -18.84 7.94 8.37
CA GLY A 4 -19.90 8.83 8.83
C GLY A 4 -19.57 9.49 10.16
N THR A 5 -20.55 10.15 10.76
CA THR A 5 -20.41 10.81 12.05
C THR A 5 -21.47 10.35 13.04
N ILE A 6 -21.05 10.03 14.27
CA ILE A 6 -21.95 9.70 15.39
C ILE A 6 -21.71 10.72 16.49
N ARG A 7 -22.74 11.52 16.84
CA ARG A 7 -22.65 12.59 17.86
C ARG A 7 -21.45 13.53 17.62
N GLY A 8 -21.25 13.94 16.37
CA GLY A 8 -20.15 14.82 15.95
C GLY A 8 -18.77 14.15 15.89
N ARG A 9 -18.65 12.84 16.13
CA ARG A 9 -17.38 12.10 16.05
C ARG A 9 -17.28 11.30 14.75
N PRO A 10 -16.19 11.41 13.99
CA PRO A 10 -16.02 10.60 12.79
C PRO A 10 -15.88 9.11 13.13
N VAL A 11 -16.52 8.26 12.34
CA VAL A 11 -16.52 6.81 12.48
C VAL A 11 -16.13 6.16 11.15
N PHE A 12 -15.19 5.24 11.20
CA PHE A 12 -14.72 4.45 10.06
C PHE A 12 -15.11 2.98 10.23
N GLY A 13 -15.91 2.45 9.31
CA GLY A 13 -16.22 1.03 9.20
C GLY A 13 -15.26 0.34 8.26
N LEU A 14 -14.33 -0.44 8.80
CA LEU A 14 -13.37 -1.21 8.02
C LEU A 14 -13.97 -2.56 7.57
N PRO A 15 -13.49 -3.13 6.44
CA PRO A 15 -13.90 -4.46 6.00
C PRO A 15 -13.66 -5.56 7.06
N GLY A 16 -14.31 -6.71 6.92
CA GLY A 16 -13.99 -7.89 7.73
C GLY A 16 -12.67 -8.57 7.31
N ASN A 17 -12.23 -8.35 6.08
CA ASN A 17 -11.02 -8.94 5.54
C ASN A 17 -9.75 -8.20 6.03
N PRO A 18 -8.76 -8.89 6.63
CA PRO A 18 -7.58 -8.23 7.22
C PRO A 18 -6.78 -7.37 6.24
N VAL A 19 -6.58 -7.86 5.01
CA VAL A 19 -5.79 -7.15 3.99
C VAL A 19 -6.54 -5.92 3.52
N SER A 20 -7.83 -6.06 3.20
CA SER A 20 -8.68 -4.92 2.82
C SER A 20 -8.77 -3.89 3.95
N SER A 21 -8.76 -4.32 5.21
CA SER A 21 -8.76 -3.43 6.38
C SER A 21 -7.46 -2.67 6.57
N MET A 22 -6.31 -3.33 6.40
CA MET A 22 -5.01 -2.67 6.41
C MET A 22 -4.91 -1.61 5.31
N VAL A 23 -5.27 -1.96 4.06
CA VAL A 23 -5.24 -1.00 2.95
C VAL A 23 -6.21 0.17 3.23
N SER A 24 -7.44 -0.12 3.67
CA SER A 24 -8.41 0.92 4.03
C SER A 24 -7.91 1.83 5.15
N PHE A 25 -7.22 1.26 6.15
CA PHE A 25 -6.63 2.03 7.24
C PHE A 25 -5.53 2.97 6.74
N GLU A 26 -4.57 2.45 5.96
CA GLU A 26 -3.45 3.23 5.44
C GLU A 26 -3.90 4.34 4.49
N GLN A 27 -4.91 4.09 3.65
CA GLN A 27 -5.38 5.07 2.66
C GLN A 27 -6.32 6.15 3.24
N PHE A 28 -7.14 5.83 4.24
CA PHE A 28 -8.20 6.74 4.70
C PHE A 28 -8.12 7.06 6.19
N VAL A 29 -7.97 6.05 7.05
CA VAL A 29 -8.04 6.25 8.51
C VAL A 29 -6.79 6.95 9.03
N ARG A 30 -5.61 6.41 8.74
CA ARG A 30 -4.32 6.94 9.17
C ARG A 30 -4.14 8.43 8.79
N PRO A 31 -4.31 8.85 7.52
CA PRO A 31 -4.15 10.27 7.18
C PRO A 31 -5.21 11.16 7.83
N SER A 32 -6.44 10.67 8.04
CA SER A 32 -7.49 11.42 8.75
C SER A 32 -7.11 11.67 10.21
N LEU A 33 -6.63 10.64 10.92
CA LEU A 33 -6.17 10.77 12.29
C LEU A 33 -4.99 11.74 12.41
N LEU A 34 -3.99 11.62 11.52
CA LEU A 34 -2.84 12.54 11.49
C LEU A 34 -3.28 13.98 11.25
N LYS A 35 -4.24 14.21 10.33
CA LYS A 35 -4.78 15.54 10.08
C LYS A 35 -5.48 16.12 11.31
N MET A 36 -6.28 15.30 12.00
CA MET A 36 -6.98 15.70 13.24
C MET A 36 -6.01 16.02 14.38
N MET A 37 -4.85 15.36 14.42
CA MET A 37 -3.77 15.65 15.37
C MET A 37 -2.90 16.86 14.97
N GLY A 38 -3.21 17.55 13.87
CA GLY A 38 -2.52 18.77 13.45
C GLY A 38 -1.28 18.54 12.56
N HIS A 39 -1.03 17.32 12.08
CA HIS A 39 0.08 17.07 11.16
C HIS A 39 -0.18 17.69 9.78
N SER A 40 0.86 18.29 9.19
CA SER A 40 0.85 18.80 7.82
C SER A 40 1.17 17.71 6.78
N ARG A 41 2.01 16.74 7.14
CA ARG A 41 2.38 15.58 6.32
C ARG A 41 1.64 14.34 6.80
N VAL A 42 0.55 14.00 6.13
CA VAL A 42 -0.36 12.92 6.54
C VAL A 42 -0.25 11.66 5.68
N LEU A 43 0.10 11.82 4.41
CA LEU A 43 0.28 10.71 3.48
C LEU A 43 1.64 10.03 3.68
N ARG A 44 1.68 8.73 3.40
CA ARG A 44 2.92 7.96 3.35
C ARG A 44 3.80 8.44 2.20
N PRO A 45 5.13 8.33 2.30
CA PRO A 45 6.02 8.58 1.16
C PRO A 45 5.68 7.65 0.00
N LEU A 46 5.58 8.24 -1.20
CA LEU A 46 5.46 7.51 -2.46
C LEU A 46 6.78 7.62 -3.20
N VAL A 47 7.43 6.48 -3.42
CA VAL A 47 8.73 6.40 -4.11
C VAL A 47 8.59 5.70 -5.45
N GLU A 48 9.57 5.90 -6.32
CA GLU A 48 9.71 5.12 -7.53
C GLU A 48 10.63 3.93 -7.27
N ALA A 49 10.20 2.73 -7.64
CA ALA A 49 10.99 1.51 -7.52
C ALA A 49 10.98 0.73 -8.84
N ILE A 50 12.04 -0.04 -9.06
CA ILE A 50 12.10 -1.03 -10.14
C ILE A 50 11.42 -2.31 -9.67
N LEU A 51 10.46 -2.79 -10.45
CA LEU A 51 9.75 -4.02 -10.16
C LEU A 51 10.63 -5.24 -10.49
N ALA A 52 10.73 -6.21 -9.57
CA ALA A 52 11.59 -7.38 -9.74
C ALA A 52 10.93 -8.57 -10.48
N GLU A 53 9.60 -8.56 -10.62
CA GLU A 53 8.82 -9.66 -11.18
C GLU A 53 7.56 -9.14 -11.86
N ASP A 54 6.99 -9.90 -12.80
CA ASP A 54 5.74 -9.52 -13.46
C ASP A 54 4.57 -9.55 -12.47
N ILE A 55 3.68 -8.56 -12.56
CA ILE A 55 2.43 -8.51 -11.80
C ILE A 55 1.24 -8.45 -12.77
N THR A 56 0.36 -9.44 -12.67
CA THR A 56 -0.95 -9.44 -13.34
C THR A 56 -2.04 -9.07 -12.36
N VAL A 57 -2.93 -8.16 -12.77
CA VAL A 57 -4.09 -7.73 -11.99
C VAL A 57 -5.33 -7.63 -12.87
N GLU A 58 -6.50 -7.70 -12.25
CA GLU A 58 -7.76 -7.41 -12.94
C GLU A 58 -7.90 -5.90 -13.21
N ARG A 59 -8.23 -5.53 -14.45
CA ARG A 59 -8.50 -4.14 -14.82
C ARG A 59 -9.72 -3.56 -14.10
N GLY A 60 -9.82 -2.24 -14.10
CA GLY A 60 -10.99 -1.50 -13.63
C GLY A 60 -10.96 -1.14 -12.15
N ARG A 61 -9.88 -1.48 -11.45
CA ARG A 61 -9.65 -1.06 -10.06
C ARG A 61 -8.18 -0.81 -9.78
N ARG A 62 -7.92 0.15 -8.89
CA ARG A 62 -6.57 0.40 -8.37
C ARG A 62 -6.18 -0.73 -7.41
N HIS A 63 -5.00 -1.29 -7.62
CA HIS A 63 -4.47 -2.35 -6.76
C HIS A 63 -3.35 -1.83 -5.87
N TYR A 64 -3.34 -2.34 -4.63
CA TYR A 64 -2.28 -2.12 -3.65
C TYR A 64 -1.63 -3.46 -3.35
N ILE A 65 -0.56 -3.78 -4.07
CA ILE A 65 0.13 -5.07 -3.99
C ILE A 65 1.19 -5.00 -2.90
N ARG A 66 1.16 -5.96 -1.96
CA ARG A 66 2.14 -6.01 -0.86
C ARG A 66 3.50 -6.40 -1.41
N ALA A 67 4.51 -5.60 -1.05
CA ALA A 67 5.87 -5.79 -1.49
C ALA A 67 6.88 -5.62 -0.35
N VAL A 68 8.01 -6.29 -0.51
CA VAL A 68 9.26 -5.98 0.16
C VAL A 68 10.03 -5.04 -0.74
N VAL A 69 10.34 -3.87 -0.21
CA VAL A 69 11.12 -2.82 -0.85
C VAL A 69 12.50 -2.82 -0.21
N SER A 70 13.53 -2.91 -1.04
CA SER A 70 14.93 -2.77 -0.64
C SER A 70 15.55 -1.59 -1.39
N GLN A 71 16.58 -0.99 -0.81
CA GLN A 71 17.38 0.04 -1.48
C GLN A 71 18.73 -0.59 -1.87
N ARG A 72 19.10 -0.49 -3.14
CA ARG A 72 20.38 -0.94 -3.71
C ARG A 72 20.90 0.15 -4.64
N ASP A 73 22.15 0.58 -4.46
CA ASP A 73 22.79 1.59 -5.32
C ASP A 73 21.92 2.84 -5.56
N ASP A 74 21.36 3.40 -4.49
CA ASP A 74 20.42 4.55 -4.50
C ASP A 74 19.11 4.34 -5.28
N ARG A 75 18.74 3.09 -5.58
CA ARG A 75 17.48 2.74 -6.24
C ARG A 75 16.64 1.84 -5.35
N TYR A 76 15.34 2.08 -5.34
CA TYR A 76 14.40 1.15 -4.73
C TYR A 76 14.10 -0.01 -5.69
N VAL A 77 14.09 -1.22 -5.16
CA VAL A 77 13.64 -2.43 -5.84
C VAL A 77 12.48 -3.03 -5.06
N ALA A 78 11.38 -3.31 -5.75
CA ALA A 78 10.17 -3.87 -5.17
C ALA A 78 9.99 -5.33 -5.63
N THR A 79 9.83 -6.24 -4.68
CA THR A 79 9.48 -7.64 -4.92
C THR A 79 8.20 -7.94 -4.15
N THR A 80 7.23 -8.61 -4.77
CA THR A 80 5.99 -8.96 -4.10
C THR A 80 6.27 -9.92 -2.94
N THR A 81 5.34 -9.99 -1.98
CA THR A 81 5.43 -10.95 -0.88
C THR A 81 5.02 -12.39 -1.29
N GLY A 82 4.95 -12.68 -2.60
CA GLY A 82 4.32 -13.88 -3.14
C GLY A 82 2.80 -13.77 -3.12
N SER A 83 2.10 -14.79 -2.63
CA SER A 83 0.62 -14.86 -2.67
C SER A 83 -0.06 -13.61 -2.11
N GLN A 84 -0.86 -12.99 -2.96
CA GLN A 84 -1.64 -11.79 -2.65
C GLN A 84 -3.05 -12.11 -2.15
N GLY A 85 -3.31 -13.35 -1.73
CA GLY A 85 -4.57 -13.73 -1.10
C GLY A 85 -4.90 -12.85 0.11
N SER A 86 -6.19 -12.53 0.27
CA SER A 86 -6.69 -11.55 1.22
C SER A 86 -6.78 -12.08 2.67
N GLY A 87 -6.58 -13.39 2.89
CA GLY A 87 -6.56 -14.03 4.23
C GLY A 87 -5.16 -14.28 4.81
N LEU A 88 -4.10 -13.88 4.11
CA LEU A 88 -2.71 -14.21 4.48
C LEU A 88 -2.09 -13.11 5.35
N LEU A 89 -2.25 -13.21 6.67
CA LEU A 89 -1.59 -12.29 7.63
C LEU A 89 -0.06 -12.26 7.49
N ARG A 90 0.56 -13.40 7.14
CA ARG A 90 2.02 -13.51 6.97
C ARG A 90 2.58 -12.57 5.91
N SER A 91 1.85 -12.31 4.82
CA SER A 91 2.32 -11.38 3.78
C SER A 91 2.23 -9.93 4.23
N MET A 92 1.29 -9.58 5.12
CA MET A 92 1.20 -8.24 5.70
C MET A 92 2.40 -7.95 6.61
N VAL A 93 2.79 -8.91 7.46
CA VAL A 93 3.92 -8.74 8.39
C VAL A 93 5.25 -8.56 7.65
N ARG A 94 5.41 -9.20 6.48
CA ARG A 94 6.64 -9.11 5.69
C ARG A 94 6.72 -7.87 4.80
N ALA A 95 5.58 -7.25 4.47
CA ALA A 95 5.53 -6.14 3.54
C ALA A 95 5.93 -4.82 4.23
N ASN A 96 6.88 -4.10 3.64
CA ASN A 96 7.23 -2.74 4.06
C ASN A 96 6.78 -1.68 3.03
N GLY A 97 6.09 -2.10 1.97
CA GLY A 97 5.55 -1.22 0.94
C GLY A 97 4.33 -1.79 0.22
N LEU A 98 3.57 -0.90 -0.42
CA LEU A 98 2.46 -1.23 -1.31
C LEU A 98 2.77 -0.71 -2.71
N VAL A 99 2.98 -1.60 -3.67
CA VAL A 99 3.05 -1.24 -5.09
C VAL A 99 1.66 -0.81 -5.54
N VAL A 100 1.55 0.39 -6.10
CA VAL A 100 0.30 0.98 -6.54
C VAL A 100 0.16 0.80 -8.04
N ILE A 101 -0.80 -0.02 -8.46
CA ILE A 101 -1.11 -0.26 -9.87
C ILE A 101 -2.42 0.45 -10.19
N SER A 102 -2.41 1.30 -11.22
CA SER A 102 -3.58 2.06 -11.65
C SER A 102 -4.63 1.16 -12.30
N GLU A 103 -5.87 1.63 -12.25
CA GLU A 103 -7.07 0.94 -12.72
C GLU A 103 -7.10 0.63 -14.23
N ASP A 104 -6.25 1.26 -15.02
CA ASP A 104 -6.11 1.08 -16.47
C ASP A 104 -5.10 0.00 -16.87
N ARG A 105 -4.35 -0.56 -15.90
CA ARG A 105 -3.32 -1.58 -16.13
C ARG A 105 -3.85 -2.98 -15.82
N GLU A 106 -3.38 -3.96 -16.60
CA GLU A 106 -3.62 -5.40 -16.37
C GLU A 106 -2.31 -6.16 -16.12
N LEU A 107 -1.22 -5.69 -16.72
CA LEU A 107 0.11 -6.28 -16.60
C LEU A 107 1.15 -5.18 -16.32
N VAL A 108 2.07 -5.49 -15.42
CA VAL A 108 3.26 -4.67 -15.14
C VAL A 108 4.45 -5.62 -15.18
N HIS A 109 5.39 -5.35 -16.08
CA HIS A 109 6.54 -6.22 -16.31
C HIS A 109 7.67 -5.96 -15.31
N ALA A 110 8.46 -7.01 -15.05
CA ALA A 110 9.73 -6.88 -14.38
C ALA A 110 10.62 -5.85 -15.10
N GLY A 111 11.35 -5.04 -14.32
CA GLY A 111 12.16 -3.93 -14.81
C GLY A 111 11.39 -2.61 -14.97
N GLU A 112 10.06 -2.61 -14.96
CA GLU A 112 9.28 -1.37 -15.02
C GLU A 112 9.42 -0.55 -13.73
N LYS A 113 9.35 0.78 -13.91
CA LYS A 113 9.25 1.74 -12.81
C LYS A 113 7.82 1.79 -12.29
N VAL A 114 7.64 1.49 -11.01
CA VAL A 114 6.35 1.52 -10.34
C VAL A 114 6.37 2.51 -9.18
N LYS A 115 5.19 3.03 -8.82
CA LYS A 115 5.02 3.81 -7.59
C LYS A 115 4.78 2.88 -6.42
N VAL A 116 5.51 3.11 -5.33
CA VAL A 116 5.42 2.31 -4.11
C VAL A 116 5.18 3.20 -2.92
N GLN A 117 4.09 2.95 -2.20
CA GLN A 117 3.81 3.59 -0.93
C GLN A 117 4.57 2.87 0.17
N LEU A 118 5.51 3.54 0.82
CA LEU A 118 6.29 2.96 1.92
C LEU A 118 5.47 2.90 3.21
N LEU A 119 5.38 1.71 3.81
CA LEU A 119 4.72 1.49 5.11
C LEU A 119 5.67 1.71 6.28
N GLU A 120 6.97 1.50 6.05
CA GLU A 120 8.04 1.73 7.02
C GLU A 120 9.23 2.40 6.33
N ARG A 121 10.19 2.90 7.10
CA ARG A 121 11.45 3.38 6.51
C ARG A 121 12.21 2.17 5.98
N VAL A 122 12.56 2.20 4.70
CA VAL A 122 13.52 1.24 4.14
C VAL A 122 14.88 1.59 4.71
N GLN A 123 15.47 0.69 5.49
CA GLN A 123 16.85 0.83 5.95
C GLN A 123 17.77 0.52 4.76
N GLY A 124 18.69 1.44 4.46
CA GLY A 124 19.81 1.12 3.57
C GLY A 124 20.72 0.10 4.24
N VAL A 125 21.24 -0.85 3.46
CA VAL A 125 22.40 -1.66 3.88
C VAL A 125 23.63 -0.76 3.84
#